data_AF-A0A257N5Q8-F1
#
_entry.id   AF-A0A257N5Q8-F1
#
_cell.length_a   1.000
_cell.length_b   1.000
_cell.length_c   1.000
_cell.angle_alpha   90.00
_cell.angle_beta   90.00
_cell.angle_gamma   90.00
#
_symmetry.space_group_name_H-M   'P 1'
#
loop_
_entity.id
_entity.type
_entity.pdbx_description
1 polymer ?
#
loop_
_entity_poly.entity_id
_entity_poly.type
_entity_poly.pdbx_seq_one_letter_code
_entity_poly.pdbx_strand_id
1 'polypeptide(L)'
;MKAETIKRTLRVICLLLLTGSLSGCIYWIRAYQTYLQMDEFDRYFTVVSADEFTLQFKEPILYSKDFVSLSKLYASQDVPTPDGRRWRYWFRKVDANNKLIVPEVKFYSDLNFNKEGRIIAWSFSSLFLQIAPPKFIEVSLRSLGGAEIDKEKRQLRTNSKLIDKISEDLPRKSAVLAQLGKPLEIKDEGEVEVYVYHFLLETHHIEKGYEDRALSEVKISFDKKTQELIRMTGRFAGLKISINYRKFLDEPSGGESS
;
A
#
# COMPACT_ATOMS: atom_id res chain seq x y z
N MET A 1 16.57 43.05 38.25
CA MET A 1 16.10 43.13 36.84
C MET A 1 16.68 42.09 35.87
N LYS A 2 17.89 41.52 36.04
CA LYS A 2 18.45 40.54 35.08
C LYS A 2 17.86 39.11 35.15
N ALA A 3 17.47 38.64 36.34
CA ALA A 3 17.03 37.26 36.55
C ALA A 3 15.62 36.95 35.98
N GLU A 4 14.70 37.93 35.98
CA GLU A 4 13.36 37.75 35.38
C GLU A 4 13.41 37.68 33.86
N THR A 5 14.24 38.51 33.23
CA THR A 5 14.43 38.50 31.77
C THR A 5 14.99 37.17 31.29
N ILE A 6 15.94 36.57 32.03
CA ILE A 6 16.51 35.24 31.72
C ILE A 6 15.44 34.13 31.82
N LYS A 7 14.57 34.16 32.84
CA LYS A 7 13.46 33.20 32.97
C LYS A 7 12.43 33.35 31.84
N ARG A 8 12.17 34.58 31.39
CA ARG A 8 11.24 34.87 30.30
C ARG A 8 11.79 34.39 28.95
N THR A 9 13.07 34.64 28.66
CA THR A 9 13.71 34.18 27.41
C THR A 9 13.82 32.65 27.38
N LEU A 10 14.17 32.00 28.50
CA LEU A 10 14.22 30.54 28.58
C LEU A 10 12.84 29.89 28.37
N ARG A 11 11.77 30.48 28.92
CA ARG A 11 10.39 30.02 28.68
C ARG A 11 9.99 30.12 27.22
N VAL A 12 10.36 31.20 26.53
CA VAL A 12 10.08 31.39 25.10
C VAL A 12 10.87 30.36 24.27
N ILE A 13 12.14 30.11 24.58
CA ILE A 13 12.94 29.09 23.91
C ILE A 13 12.35 27.68 24.12
N CYS A 14 11.96 27.35 25.35
CA CYS A 14 11.30 26.07 25.64
C CYS A 14 9.96 25.92 24.89
N LEU A 15 9.14 26.97 24.84
CA LEU A 15 7.89 26.96 24.07
C LEU A 15 8.15 26.79 22.58
N LEU A 16 9.15 27.47 22.02
CA LEU A 16 9.55 27.31 20.61
C LEU A 16 10.04 25.90 20.31
N LEU A 17 10.86 25.32 21.19
CA LEU A 17 11.32 23.93 21.08
C LEU A 17 10.15 22.94 21.18
N LEU A 18 9.18 23.18 22.07
CA LEU A 18 7.99 22.36 22.21
C LEU A 18 7.07 22.45 20.96
N THR A 19 6.90 23.64 20.40
CA THR A 19 6.15 23.81 19.15
C THR A 19 6.86 23.19 17.95
N GLY A 20 8.20 23.22 17.94
CA GLY A 20 9.01 22.58 16.91
C GLY A 20 8.90 21.05 16.97
N SER A 21 8.88 20.45 18.16
CA SER A 21 8.74 19.00 18.32
C SER A 21 7.34 18.48 17.95
N LEU A 22 6.30 19.31 18.08
CA LEU A 22 4.93 18.98 17.66
C LEU A 22 4.75 18.91 16.13
N SER A 23 5.59 19.59 15.34
CA SER A 23 5.50 19.53 13.86
C SER A 23 5.84 18.16 13.28
N GLY A 24 6.59 17.34 14.02
CA GLY A 24 7.01 15.99 13.64
C GLY A 24 5.88 14.96 13.63
N CYS A 25 4.65 15.33 14.04
CA CYS A 25 3.51 14.42 14.07
C CYS A 25 2.41 14.78 13.07
N ILE A 26 2.55 15.89 12.32
CA ILE A 26 1.45 16.38 11.46
C ILE A 26 1.19 15.42 10.29
N TYR A 27 2.23 14.75 9.76
CA TYR A 27 2.05 13.75 8.70
C TYR A 27 1.22 12.55 9.17
N TRP A 28 1.32 12.15 10.45
CA TRP A 28 0.46 11.13 11.05
C TRP A 28 -0.99 11.57 11.13
N ILE A 29 -1.24 12.82 11.50
CA ILE A 29 -2.59 13.39 11.56
C ILE A 29 -3.22 13.37 10.15
N ARG A 30 -2.49 13.80 9.13
CA ARG A 30 -2.99 13.79 7.75
C ARG A 30 -3.23 12.38 7.21
N ALA A 31 -2.35 11.42 7.54
CA ALA A 31 -2.56 10.02 7.21
C ALA A 31 -3.80 9.46 7.90
N TYR A 32 -4.01 9.80 9.16
CA TYR A 32 -5.20 9.40 9.91
C TYR A 32 -6.48 10.06 9.36
N GLN A 33 -6.44 11.32 8.96
CA GLN A 33 -7.56 11.99 8.30
C GLN A 33 -7.89 11.33 6.96
N THR A 34 -6.88 10.96 6.18
CA THR A 34 -7.09 10.23 4.92
C THR A 34 -7.66 8.83 5.18
N TYR A 35 -7.27 8.20 6.29
CA TYR A 35 -7.89 6.96 6.74
C TYR A 35 -9.37 7.16 7.07
N LEU A 36 -9.75 8.22 7.80
CA LEU A 36 -11.16 8.52 8.07
C LEU A 36 -11.96 8.83 6.78
N GLN A 37 -11.34 9.43 5.76
CA GLN A 37 -11.98 9.60 4.47
C GLN A 37 -12.37 8.27 3.81
N MET A 38 -11.71 7.16 4.16
CA MET A 38 -12.08 5.84 3.62
C MET A 38 -13.48 5.41 4.08
N ASP A 39 -13.96 5.88 5.24
CA ASP A 39 -15.29 5.56 5.75
C ASP A 39 -16.41 6.13 4.85
N GLU A 40 -16.13 7.27 4.21
CA GLU A 40 -17.00 7.86 3.19
C GLU A 40 -16.35 7.70 1.80
N PHE A 41 -16.00 6.46 1.44
CA PHE A 41 -15.16 6.17 0.28
C PHE A 41 -15.62 6.88 -1.00
N ASP A 42 -16.89 6.74 -1.39
CA ASP A 42 -17.40 7.30 -2.65
C ASP A 42 -17.50 8.83 -2.62
N ARG A 43 -17.49 9.45 -1.45
CA ARG A 43 -17.43 10.92 -1.30
C ARG A 43 -16.04 11.45 -1.59
N TYR A 44 -15.00 10.74 -1.14
CA TYR A 44 -13.62 11.23 -1.17
C TYR A 44 -12.75 10.60 -2.26
N PHE A 45 -13.16 9.46 -2.81
CA PHE A 45 -12.40 8.71 -3.81
C PHE A 45 -13.23 8.36 -5.03
N THR A 46 -12.53 8.14 -6.14
CA THR A 46 -13.05 7.48 -7.35
C THR A 46 -12.05 6.43 -7.78
N VAL A 47 -12.54 5.24 -8.14
CA VAL A 47 -11.71 4.22 -8.80
C VAL A 47 -11.89 4.34 -10.31
N VAL A 48 -10.77 4.40 -11.02
CA VAL A 48 -10.72 4.29 -12.48
C VAL A 48 -9.90 3.05 -12.80
N SER A 49 -10.54 2.07 -13.43
CA SER A 49 -9.89 0.83 -13.87
C SER A 49 -10.02 0.71 -15.39
N ALA A 50 -8.93 0.97 -16.10
CA ALA A 50 -8.78 0.66 -17.52
C ALA A 50 -7.63 -0.34 -17.65
N ASP A 51 -6.51 0.06 -18.24
CA ASP A 51 -5.28 -0.76 -18.29
C ASP A 51 -4.51 -0.75 -16.96
N GLU A 52 -4.75 0.27 -16.13
CA GLU A 52 -4.21 0.43 -14.79
C GLU A 52 -5.35 0.58 -13.78
N PHE A 53 -5.06 0.28 -12.51
CA PHE A 53 -5.91 0.67 -11.40
C PHE A 53 -5.44 2.04 -10.91
N THR A 54 -6.35 3.00 -10.86
CA THR A 54 -6.10 4.33 -10.32
C THR A 54 -7.13 4.69 -9.27
N LEU A 55 -6.66 5.00 -8.06
CA LEU A 55 -7.45 5.64 -7.01
C LEU A 55 -7.27 7.16 -7.11
N GLN A 56 -8.33 7.88 -7.46
CA GLN A 56 -8.35 9.34 -7.52
C GLN A 56 -8.87 9.92 -6.20
N PHE A 57 -8.23 10.99 -5.73
CA PHE A 57 -8.56 11.70 -4.49
C PHE A 57 -9.34 12.98 -4.84
N LYS A 58 -10.59 13.08 -4.40
CA LYS A 58 -11.45 14.25 -4.64
C LYS A 58 -11.09 15.42 -3.73
N GLU A 59 -10.83 15.14 -2.46
CA GLU A 59 -10.40 16.12 -1.47
C GLU A 59 -9.07 15.70 -0.84
N PRO A 60 -7.94 15.97 -1.52
CA PRO A 60 -6.66 15.44 -1.11
C PRO A 60 -6.11 16.15 0.14
N ILE A 61 -5.64 15.35 1.11
CA ILE A 61 -5.08 15.84 2.39
C ILE A 61 -3.56 15.63 2.46
N LEU A 62 -3.08 14.45 2.02
CA LEU A 62 -1.68 14.07 2.13
C LEU A 62 -0.79 14.83 1.16
N TYR A 63 0.33 15.34 1.68
CA TYR A 63 1.40 15.96 0.89
C TYR A 63 2.45 14.93 0.50
N SER A 64 3.18 15.18 -0.60
CA SER A 64 4.31 14.34 -1.03
C SER A 64 5.33 14.05 0.07
N LYS A 65 5.66 15.06 0.89
CA LYS A 65 6.55 14.90 2.06
C LYS A 65 6.02 13.94 3.13
N ASP A 66 4.71 13.75 3.22
CA ASP A 66 4.12 12.82 4.18
C ASP A 66 4.45 11.39 3.80
N PHE A 67 4.46 11.07 2.50
CA PHE A 67 4.84 9.74 2.01
C PHE A 67 6.29 9.41 2.36
N VAL A 68 7.22 10.35 2.14
CA VAL A 68 8.62 10.16 2.54
C VAL A 68 8.74 10.03 4.06
N SER A 69 8.01 10.85 4.83
CA SER A 69 8.06 10.82 6.29
C SER A 69 7.54 9.50 6.88
N LEU A 70 6.46 8.95 6.30
CA LEU A 70 5.84 7.69 6.73
C LEU A 70 6.66 6.47 6.29
N SER A 71 7.02 6.42 5.01
CA SER A 71 7.68 5.25 4.41
C SER A 71 9.18 5.22 4.68
N LYS A 72 9.83 6.39 4.80
CA LYS A 72 11.29 6.57 4.74
C LYS A 72 11.90 6.15 3.41
N LEU A 73 11.08 6.14 2.35
CA LEU A 73 11.46 5.72 1.01
C LEU A 73 11.19 6.85 0.02
N TYR A 74 12.15 7.04 -0.88
CA TYR A 74 12.07 8.02 -1.96
C TYR A 74 11.62 7.35 -3.25
N ALA A 75 11.03 8.14 -4.14
CA ALA A 75 10.62 7.67 -5.45
C ALA A 75 11.85 7.34 -6.33
N SER A 76 11.68 6.35 -7.20
CA SER A 76 12.66 6.00 -8.23
C SER A 76 12.81 7.12 -9.25
N GLN A 77 11.68 7.76 -9.58
CA GLN A 77 11.62 8.89 -10.50
C GLN A 77 10.70 9.97 -9.93
N ASP A 78 11.09 11.21 -10.13
CA ASP A 78 10.32 12.39 -9.78
C ASP A 78 10.27 13.31 -11.00
N VAL A 79 9.12 13.36 -11.65
CA VAL A 79 8.93 14.06 -12.92
C VAL A 79 7.92 15.20 -12.73
N PRO A 80 8.27 16.45 -13.05
CA PRO A 80 7.30 17.55 -13.06
C PRO A 80 6.27 17.33 -14.17
N THR A 81 5.01 17.69 -13.90
CA THR A 81 3.90 17.65 -14.87
C THR A 81 3.25 19.04 -14.95
N PRO A 82 2.46 19.35 -16.00
CA PRO A 82 1.75 20.62 -16.09
C PRO A 82 0.85 20.92 -14.86
N ASP A 83 0.33 19.86 -14.25
CA ASP A 83 -0.62 19.92 -13.13
C ASP A 83 0.04 19.69 -11.76
N GLY A 84 1.36 19.45 -11.72
CA GLY A 84 2.10 19.24 -10.48
C GLY A 84 3.32 18.33 -10.67
N ARG A 85 3.31 17.16 -10.04
CA ARG A 85 4.43 16.21 -10.08
C ARG A 85 3.93 14.77 -10.12
N ARG A 86 4.68 13.89 -10.77
CA ARG A 86 4.50 12.45 -10.74
C ARG A 86 5.71 11.78 -10.12
N TRP A 87 5.49 11.04 -9.05
CA TRP A 87 6.48 10.16 -8.45
C TRP A 87 6.21 8.73 -8.87
N ARG A 88 7.23 8.04 -9.35
CA ARG A 88 7.17 6.63 -9.71
C ARG A 88 8.06 5.80 -8.80
N TYR A 89 7.52 4.73 -8.26
CA TYR A 89 8.23 3.71 -7.49
C TYR A 89 8.33 2.44 -8.33
N TRP A 90 9.55 2.08 -8.74
CA TRP A 90 9.86 0.85 -9.47
C TRP A 90 10.24 -0.26 -8.50
N PHE A 91 9.53 -1.37 -8.58
CA PHE A 91 9.81 -2.57 -7.80
C PHE A 91 10.29 -3.64 -8.76
N ARG A 92 11.55 -4.06 -8.59
CA ARG A 92 12.21 -5.02 -9.47
C ARG A 92 12.40 -6.34 -8.74
N LYS A 93 12.02 -7.44 -9.37
CA LYS A 93 12.17 -8.77 -8.77
C LYS A 93 13.65 -9.13 -8.62
N VAL A 94 14.00 -9.67 -7.46
CA VAL A 94 15.36 -10.10 -7.12
C VAL A 94 15.42 -11.55 -6.64
N ASP A 95 16.61 -12.15 -6.70
CA ASP A 95 16.91 -13.46 -6.13
C ASP A 95 17.27 -13.38 -4.63
N ALA A 96 17.65 -14.51 -4.02
CA ALA A 96 18.06 -14.59 -2.61
C ALA A 96 19.25 -13.69 -2.25
N ASN A 97 20.05 -13.29 -3.24
CA ASN A 97 21.24 -12.46 -3.08
C ASN A 97 20.98 -11.00 -3.46
N ASN A 98 19.70 -10.59 -3.57
CA ASN A 98 19.27 -9.27 -4.01
C ASN A 98 19.76 -8.88 -5.41
N LYS A 99 20.05 -9.87 -6.28
CA LYS A 99 20.40 -9.62 -7.68
C LYS A 99 19.15 -9.65 -8.56
N LEU A 100 19.10 -8.76 -9.54
CA LEU A 100 18.02 -8.73 -10.53
C LEU A 100 17.95 -10.04 -11.30
N ILE A 101 16.74 -10.57 -11.46
CA ILE A 101 16.51 -11.77 -12.26
C ILE A 101 16.46 -11.45 -13.76
N VAL A 102 16.77 -12.43 -14.60
CA VAL A 102 16.67 -12.34 -16.07
C VAL A 102 15.75 -13.46 -16.58
N PRO A 103 14.71 -13.17 -17.39
CA PRO A 103 14.26 -11.84 -17.81
C PRO A 103 13.73 -11.00 -16.64
N GLU A 104 13.81 -9.67 -16.78
CA GLU A 104 13.40 -8.74 -15.73
C GLU A 104 11.88 -8.79 -15.52
N VAL A 105 11.47 -8.95 -14.26
CA VAL A 105 10.08 -8.79 -13.83
C VAL A 105 10.01 -7.58 -12.91
N LYS A 106 9.25 -6.55 -13.32
CA LYS A 106 9.09 -5.32 -12.54
C LYS A 106 7.69 -4.76 -12.68
N PHE A 107 7.22 -4.11 -11.62
CA PHE A 107 5.99 -3.33 -11.63
C PHE A 107 6.26 -1.94 -11.06
N TYR A 108 5.32 -1.02 -11.26
CA TYR A 108 5.41 0.31 -10.66
C TYR A 108 4.14 0.71 -9.92
N SER A 109 4.34 1.67 -9.02
CA SER A 109 3.30 2.46 -8.38
C SER A 109 3.57 3.93 -8.66
N ASP A 110 2.56 4.64 -9.16
CA ASP A 110 2.63 6.09 -9.43
C ASP A 110 1.83 6.87 -8.39
N LEU A 111 2.44 7.89 -7.80
CA LEU A 111 1.78 8.92 -7.00
C LEU A 111 1.79 10.22 -7.80
N ASN A 112 0.61 10.72 -8.14
CA ASN A 112 0.46 12.01 -8.79
C ASN A 112 0.08 13.06 -7.74
N PHE A 113 0.76 14.19 -7.78
CA PHE A 113 0.56 15.33 -6.91
C PHE A 113 0.15 16.55 -7.70
N ASN A 114 -0.73 17.36 -7.13
CA ASN A 114 -1.09 18.66 -7.71
C ASN A 114 0.00 19.73 -7.46
N LYS A 115 -0.25 20.96 -7.90
CA LYS A 115 0.67 22.11 -7.73
C LYS A 115 0.94 22.45 -6.26
N GLU A 116 -0.02 22.19 -5.37
CA GLU A 116 0.14 22.35 -3.92
C GLU A 116 0.92 21.19 -3.26
N GLY A 117 1.30 20.17 -4.05
CA GLY A 117 2.04 19.00 -3.60
C GLY A 117 1.18 17.96 -2.88
N ARG A 118 -0.13 17.98 -3.06
CA ARG A 118 -1.08 17.02 -2.48
C ARG A 118 -1.39 15.87 -3.42
N ILE A 119 -1.54 14.66 -2.89
CA ILE A 119 -1.80 13.46 -3.70
C ILE A 119 -3.19 13.52 -4.33
N ILE A 120 -3.24 13.47 -5.66
CA ILE A 120 -4.51 13.47 -6.42
C ILE A 120 -4.82 12.12 -7.05
N ALA A 121 -3.80 11.28 -7.28
CA ALA A 121 -4.02 9.94 -7.79
C ALA A 121 -2.91 8.97 -7.35
N TRP A 122 -3.31 7.73 -7.08
CA TRP A 122 -2.42 6.60 -6.83
C TRP A 122 -2.72 5.49 -7.82
N SER A 123 -1.74 5.08 -8.64
CA SER A 123 -1.93 4.09 -9.69
C SER A 123 -0.96 2.92 -9.59
N PHE A 124 -1.40 1.74 -10.03
CA PHE A 124 -0.57 0.55 -10.13
C PHE A 124 -0.52 0.03 -11.57
N SER A 125 0.67 -0.39 -11.98
CA SER A 125 0.88 -0.99 -13.31
C SER A 125 0.09 -2.28 -13.51
N SER A 126 -0.22 -2.60 -14.76
CA SER A 126 -0.96 -3.80 -15.18
C SER A 126 -0.41 -5.12 -14.62
N LEU A 127 0.90 -5.26 -14.46
CA LEU A 127 1.50 -6.47 -13.87
C LEU A 127 1.03 -6.72 -12.44
N PHE A 128 0.85 -5.66 -11.64
CA PHE A 128 0.31 -5.77 -10.28
C PHE A 128 -1.14 -6.28 -10.29
N LEU A 129 -1.91 -5.88 -11.30
CA LEU A 129 -3.32 -6.26 -11.44
C LEU A 129 -3.52 -7.74 -11.76
N GLN A 130 -2.49 -8.42 -12.27
CA GLN A 130 -2.50 -9.86 -12.47
C GLN A 130 -2.54 -10.63 -11.15
N ILE A 131 -2.04 -10.02 -10.07
CA ILE A 131 -2.06 -10.60 -8.72
C ILE A 131 -3.27 -10.07 -7.96
N ALA A 132 -3.52 -8.77 -8.03
CA ALA A 132 -4.60 -8.10 -7.32
C ALA A 132 -5.52 -7.41 -8.34
N PRO A 133 -6.54 -8.11 -8.86
CA PRO A 133 -7.45 -7.51 -9.82
C PRO A 133 -8.11 -6.24 -9.26
N PRO A 134 -8.47 -5.27 -10.12
CA PRO A 134 -9.01 -3.97 -9.71
C PRO A 134 -10.11 -4.05 -8.66
N LYS A 135 -11.07 -4.97 -8.84
CA LYS A 135 -12.20 -5.13 -7.91
C LYS A 135 -11.77 -5.55 -6.52
N PHE A 136 -10.79 -6.46 -6.40
CA PHE A 136 -10.24 -6.87 -5.10
C PHE A 136 -9.47 -5.74 -4.43
N ILE A 137 -8.76 -4.90 -5.19
CA ILE A 137 -8.08 -3.71 -4.63
C ILE A 137 -9.12 -2.70 -4.12
N GLU A 138 -10.13 -2.38 -4.93
CA GLU A 138 -11.22 -1.47 -4.57
C GLU A 138 -11.93 -1.93 -3.29
N VAL A 139 -12.38 -3.18 -3.24
CA VAL A 139 -13.05 -3.75 -2.07
C VAL A 139 -12.12 -3.77 -0.86
N SER A 140 -10.83 -4.08 -1.05
CA SER A 140 -9.84 -4.02 0.03
C SER A 140 -9.70 -2.60 0.58
N LEU A 141 -9.64 -1.57 -0.27
CA LEU A 141 -9.57 -0.18 0.15
C LEU A 141 -10.85 0.27 0.86
N ARG A 142 -12.02 -0.09 0.31
CA ARG A 142 -13.33 0.18 0.95
C ARG A 142 -13.45 -0.48 2.32
N SER A 143 -12.90 -1.69 2.48
CA SER A 143 -12.89 -2.40 3.76
C SER A 143 -12.03 -1.73 4.84
N LEU A 144 -11.09 -0.84 4.45
CA LEU A 144 -10.37 -0.01 5.40
C LEU A 144 -11.28 1.06 6.00
N GLY A 145 -12.27 1.55 5.22
CA GLY A 145 -13.31 2.50 5.61
C GLY A 145 -14.38 1.99 6.58
N GLY A 146 -14.09 0.92 7.28
CA GLY A 146 -14.92 0.41 8.36
C GLY A 146 -14.09 -0.45 9.32
N ALA A 147 -12.77 -0.34 9.22
CA ALA A 147 -11.86 -1.12 10.02
C ALA A 147 -11.78 -0.53 11.43
N GLU A 148 -11.73 -1.41 12.42
CA GLU A 148 -11.42 -1.00 13.79
C GLU A 148 -9.90 -0.90 13.93
N ILE A 149 -9.42 0.21 14.50
CA ILE A 149 -8.00 0.37 14.83
C ILE A 149 -7.73 -0.46 16.09
N ASP A 150 -6.99 -1.56 15.93
CA ASP A 150 -6.38 -2.28 17.06
C ASP A 150 -5.27 -1.38 17.64
N LYS A 151 -5.64 -0.60 18.67
CA LYS A 151 -4.77 0.40 19.31
C LYS A 151 -3.54 -0.24 19.97
N GLU A 152 -3.63 -1.50 20.40
CA GLU A 152 -2.50 -2.22 21.01
C GLU A 152 -1.50 -2.65 19.95
N LYS A 153 -1.96 -3.18 18.82
CA LYS A 153 -1.09 -3.67 17.74
C LYS A 153 -0.75 -2.62 16.69
N ARG A 154 -1.38 -1.45 16.75
CA ARG A 154 -1.35 -0.41 15.70
C ARG A 154 -1.67 -0.99 14.33
N GLN A 155 -2.66 -1.89 14.29
CA GLN A 155 -3.08 -2.61 13.10
C GLN A 155 -4.53 -2.27 12.78
N LEU A 156 -4.83 -2.13 11.50
CA LEU A 156 -6.20 -1.96 11.02
C LEU A 156 -6.82 -3.35 10.87
N ARG A 157 -7.93 -3.62 11.57
CA ARG A 157 -8.70 -4.86 11.42
C ARG A 157 -9.97 -4.56 10.64
N THR A 158 -10.08 -5.10 9.44
CA THR A 158 -11.25 -4.90 8.58
C THR A 158 -12.51 -5.51 9.20
N ASN A 159 -13.62 -4.77 9.18
CA ASN A 159 -14.92 -5.30 9.57
C ASN A 159 -15.56 -5.98 8.35
N SER A 160 -15.44 -7.31 8.28
CA SER A 160 -15.93 -8.09 7.15
C SER A 160 -17.45 -8.15 7.00
N LYS A 161 -18.21 -7.56 7.94
CA LYS A 161 -19.69 -7.58 7.93
C LYS A 161 -20.33 -6.49 7.07
N LEU A 162 -19.56 -5.47 6.67
CA LEU A 162 -20.04 -4.31 5.90
C LEU A 162 -19.52 -4.28 4.46
N ILE A 163 -18.93 -5.39 4.00
CA ILE A 163 -18.25 -5.44 2.71
C ILE A 163 -19.20 -6.07 1.70
N ASP A 164 -19.61 -5.30 0.69
CA ASP A 164 -20.29 -5.84 -0.48
C ASP A 164 -19.44 -6.95 -1.08
N LYS A 165 -20.00 -8.16 -1.06
CA LYS A 165 -19.38 -9.32 -1.69
C LYS A 165 -19.36 -9.11 -3.20
N ILE A 166 -18.32 -9.64 -3.83
CA ILE A 166 -18.11 -9.53 -5.27
C ILE A 166 -18.19 -10.91 -5.92
N SER A 167 -18.80 -10.94 -7.10
CA SER A 167 -18.82 -12.10 -7.99
C SER A 167 -17.73 -11.91 -9.03
N GLU A 168 -16.51 -12.28 -8.67
CA GLU A 168 -15.31 -12.16 -9.52
C GLU A 168 -14.50 -13.45 -9.46
N ASP A 169 -13.90 -13.82 -10.59
CA ASP A 169 -13.04 -15.00 -10.65
C ASP A 169 -11.71 -14.75 -9.92
N LEU A 170 -11.27 -15.74 -9.15
CA LEU A 170 -9.97 -15.70 -8.49
C LEU A 170 -8.84 -15.89 -9.51
N PRO A 171 -7.74 -15.12 -9.43
CA PRO A 171 -6.57 -15.36 -10.25
C PRO A 171 -6.07 -16.81 -10.10
N ARG A 172 -5.95 -17.51 -11.22
CA ARG A 172 -5.41 -18.88 -11.26
C ARG A 172 -3.90 -18.85 -11.08
N LYS A 173 -3.36 -19.87 -10.39
CA LYS A 173 -1.92 -20.05 -10.19
C LYS A 173 -1.13 -19.97 -11.49
N SER A 174 -1.56 -20.66 -12.54
CA SER A 174 -0.87 -20.66 -13.83
C SER A 174 -0.74 -19.26 -14.44
N ALA A 175 -1.80 -18.45 -14.38
CA ALA A 175 -1.79 -17.08 -14.87
C ALA A 175 -0.82 -16.19 -14.08
N VAL A 176 -0.83 -16.29 -12.75
CA VAL A 176 0.10 -15.53 -11.88
C VAL A 176 1.55 -15.95 -12.13
N LEU A 177 1.82 -17.25 -12.23
CA LEU A 177 3.17 -17.78 -12.49
C LEU A 177 3.70 -17.41 -13.87
N ALA A 178 2.84 -17.35 -14.89
CA ALA A 178 3.23 -16.91 -16.23
C ALA A 178 3.76 -15.46 -16.24
N GLN A 179 3.21 -14.61 -15.38
CA GLN A 179 3.55 -13.19 -15.31
C GLN A 179 4.72 -12.91 -14.37
N LEU A 180 4.76 -13.58 -13.21
CA LEU A 180 5.80 -13.36 -12.20
C LEU A 180 7.01 -14.26 -12.35
N GLY A 181 6.90 -15.32 -13.14
CA GLY A 181 7.91 -16.37 -13.22
C GLY A 181 8.06 -17.16 -11.92
N LYS A 182 9.16 -17.91 -11.83
CA LYS A 182 9.45 -18.80 -10.70
C LYS A 182 9.58 -18.01 -9.38
N PRO A 183 8.94 -18.43 -8.28
CA PRO A 183 9.12 -17.82 -6.96
C PRO A 183 10.54 -18.07 -6.42
N LEU A 184 10.90 -17.30 -5.38
CA LEU A 184 12.11 -17.55 -4.62
C LEU A 184 11.99 -18.82 -3.76
N GLU A 185 10.84 -18.97 -3.12
CA GLU A 185 10.54 -20.07 -2.22
C GLU A 185 9.08 -20.50 -2.40
N ILE A 186 8.81 -21.80 -2.27
CA ILE A 186 7.47 -22.36 -2.20
C ILE A 186 7.37 -23.07 -0.85
N LYS A 187 6.41 -22.65 -0.02
CA LYS A 187 6.10 -23.29 1.25
C LYS A 187 4.86 -24.12 1.12
N ASP A 188 4.94 -25.35 1.59
CA ASP A 188 3.79 -26.23 1.71
C ASP A 188 3.15 -26.03 3.10
N GLU A 189 1.92 -25.54 3.13
CA GLU A 189 1.14 -25.33 4.35
C GLU A 189 -0.14 -26.20 4.33
N GLY A 190 0.00 -27.47 3.97
CA GLY A 190 -1.09 -28.45 4.01
C GLY A 190 -2.00 -28.34 2.79
N GLU A 191 -3.16 -27.69 2.95
CA GLU A 191 -4.13 -27.45 1.86
C GLU A 191 -3.73 -26.24 0.99
N VAL A 192 -2.72 -25.48 1.41
CA VAL A 192 -2.28 -24.23 0.78
C VAL A 192 -0.82 -24.33 0.38
N GLU A 193 -0.46 -23.75 -0.76
CA GLU A 193 0.92 -23.48 -1.15
C GLU A 193 1.18 -21.98 -1.11
N VAL A 194 2.26 -21.56 -0.45
CA VAL A 194 2.64 -20.15 -0.35
C VAL A 194 3.89 -19.89 -1.19
N TYR A 195 3.71 -19.06 -2.21
CA TYR A 195 4.74 -18.62 -3.13
C TYR A 195 5.33 -17.30 -2.63
N VAL A 196 6.63 -17.28 -2.38
CA VAL A 196 7.35 -16.11 -1.86
C VAL A 196 8.17 -15.47 -2.98
N TYR A 197 7.98 -14.17 -3.17
CA TYR A 197 8.71 -13.34 -4.12
C TYR A 197 9.35 -12.17 -3.39
N HIS A 198 10.55 -11.78 -3.82
CA HIS A 198 11.23 -10.58 -3.35
C HIS A 198 11.30 -9.54 -4.45
N PHE A 199 10.89 -8.32 -4.13
CA PHE A 199 11.00 -7.17 -5.01
C PHE A 199 11.78 -6.06 -4.31
N LEU A 200 12.82 -5.56 -4.94
CA LEU A 200 13.61 -4.45 -4.44
C LEU A 200 13.10 -3.14 -5.04
N LEU A 201 12.83 -2.15 -4.19
CA LEU A 201 12.56 -0.78 -4.62
C LEU A 201 13.83 -0.16 -5.18
N GLU A 202 13.74 0.34 -6.41
CA GLU A 202 14.77 1.21 -6.98
C GLU A 202 14.63 2.60 -6.35
N THR A 203 15.59 3.02 -5.54
CA THR A 203 15.58 4.36 -4.93
C THR A 203 17.00 4.90 -4.86
N HIS A 204 17.14 6.21 -5.06
CA HIS A 204 18.43 6.91 -5.02
C HIS A 204 18.96 7.10 -3.60
N HIS A 205 18.08 6.98 -2.59
CA HIS A 205 18.44 7.14 -1.20
C HIS A 205 17.59 6.24 -0.30
N ILE A 206 18.24 5.61 0.68
CA ILE A 206 17.59 4.93 1.81
C ILE A 206 18.27 5.44 3.07
N GLU A 207 17.47 5.94 4.02
CA GLU A 207 17.98 6.34 5.32
C GLU A 207 18.59 5.12 6.04
N LYS A 208 19.77 5.30 6.65
CA LYS A 208 20.46 4.22 7.36
C LYS A 208 19.56 3.63 8.46
N GLY A 209 19.44 2.30 8.49
CA GLY A 209 18.56 1.57 9.41
C GLY A 209 17.14 1.32 8.88
N TYR A 210 16.86 1.69 7.63
CA TYR A 210 15.59 1.46 6.94
C TYR A 210 15.76 0.69 5.62
N GLU A 211 16.91 0.05 5.40
CA GLU A 211 17.25 -0.74 4.21
C GLU A 211 16.27 -1.90 3.99
N ASP A 212 15.77 -2.48 5.07
CA ASP A 212 14.75 -3.54 5.08
C ASP A 212 13.43 -3.09 4.44
N ARG A 213 13.14 -1.78 4.45
CA ARG A 213 11.90 -1.23 3.86
C ARG A 213 11.92 -1.19 2.34
N ALA A 214 13.10 -1.20 1.73
CA ALA A 214 13.23 -1.25 0.27
C ALA A 214 12.98 -2.67 -0.27
N LEU A 215 13.21 -3.71 0.54
CA LEU A 215 12.92 -5.08 0.16
C LEU A 215 11.47 -5.44 0.49
N SER A 216 10.70 -5.71 -0.55
CA SER A 216 9.29 -6.06 -0.49
C SER A 216 9.14 -7.56 -0.64
N GLU A 217 8.81 -8.25 0.46
CA GLU A 217 8.42 -9.66 0.43
C GLU A 217 6.93 -9.78 0.08
N VAL A 218 6.64 -10.41 -1.05
CA VAL A 218 5.28 -10.67 -1.54
C VAL A 218 4.99 -12.16 -1.41
N LYS A 219 3.98 -12.49 -0.60
CA LYS A 219 3.46 -13.84 -0.40
C LYS A 219 2.15 -13.99 -1.13
N ILE A 220 2.08 -15.01 -1.96
CA ILE A 220 0.92 -15.36 -2.77
C ILE A 220 0.53 -16.78 -2.39
N SER A 221 -0.65 -16.95 -1.79
CA SER A 221 -1.13 -18.24 -1.29
C SER A 221 -2.18 -18.80 -2.25
N PHE A 222 -1.96 -20.03 -2.72
CA PHE A 222 -2.90 -20.75 -3.57
C PHE A 222 -3.49 -21.94 -2.84
N ASP A 223 -4.77 -22.20 -3.08
CA ASP A 223 -5.40 -23.45 -2.65
C ASP A 223 -4.95 -24.60 -3.56
N LYS A 224 -4.53 -25.73 -2.97
CA LYS A 224 -3.97 -26.85 -3.74
C LYS A 224 -4.99 -27.58 -4.61
N LYS A 225 -6.26 -27.62 -4.22
CA LYS A 225 -7.30 -28.35 -4.94
C LYS A 225 -7.77 -27.55 -6.15
N THR A 226 -8.04 -26.27 -5.93
CA THR A 226 -8.61 -25.36 -6.94
C THR A 226 -7.55 -24.61 -7.74
N GLN A 227 -6.32 -24.52 -7.23
CA GLN A 227 -5.23 -23.71 -7.79
C GLN A 227 -5.60 -22.22 -7.88
N GLU A 228 -6.53 -21.75 -7.04
CA GLU A 228 -7.01 -20.37 -6.98
C GLU A 228 -6.24 -19.55 -5.95
N LEU A 229 -6.05 -18.27 -6.25
CA LEU A 229 -5.43 -17.31 -5.35
C LEU A 229 -6.36 -17.00 -4.18
N ILE A 230 -5.98 -17.42 -2.97
CA ILE A 230 -6.80 -17.22 -1.78
C ILE A 230 -6.32 -16.04 -0.92
N ARG A 231 -5.03 -15.72 -1.00
CA ARG A 231 -4.44 -14.64 -0.20
C ARG A 231 -3.22 -14.04 -0.87
N MET A 232 -3.09 -12.73 -0.76
CA MET A 232 -1.89 -11.99 -1.12
C MET A 232 -1.47 -11.14 0.08
N THR A 233 -0.19 -11.09 0.37
CA THR A 233 0.36 -10.16 1.36
C THR A 233 1.68 -9.62 0.86
N GLY A 234 1.85 -8.31 0.90
CA GLY A 234 3.10 -7.67 0.53
C GLY A 234 3.32 -6.40 1.31
N ARG A 235 4.56 -5.93 1.35
CA ARG A 235 4.88 -4.58 1.80
C ARG A 235 5.31 -3.78 0.58
N PHE A 236 4.66 -2.67 0.28
CA PHE A 236 5.02 -1.80 -0.85
C PHE A 236 5.17 -0.38 -0.34
N ALA A 237 6.33 0.24 -0.58
CA ALA A 237 6.65 1.59 -0.12
C ALA A 237 6.32 1.82 1.38
N GLY A 238 6.63 0.84 2.24
CA GLY A 238 6.38 0.91 3.68
C GLY A 238 4.95 0.52 4.12
N LEU A 239 3.99 0.43 3.20
CA LEU A 239 2.60 0.02 3.47
C LEU A 239 2.44 -1.49 3.35
N LYS A 240 1.82 -2.12 4.35
CA LYS A 240 1.46 -3.54 4.29
C LYS A 240 0.11 -3.69 3.60
N ILE A 241 0.07 -4.38 2.47
CA ILE A 241 -1.15 -4.80 1.78
C ILE A 241 -1.40 -6.26 2.12
N SER A 242 -2.63 -6.60 2.53
CA SER A 242 -3.05 -7.99 2.74
C SER A 242 -4.47 -8.15 2.22
N ILE A 243 -4.64 -8.95 1.18
CA ILE A 243 -5.92 -9.24 0.54
C ILE A 243 -6.24 -10.70 0.84
N ASN A 244 -7.41 -10.94 1.45
CA ASN A 244 -7.96 -12.29 1.61
C ASN A 244 -9.14 -12.42 0.66
N TYR A 245 -8.90 -13.01 -0.51
CA TYR A 245 -9.82 -12.97 -1.63
C TYR A 245 -11.12 -13.70 -1.31
N ARG A 246 -11.04 -14.85 -0.61
CA ARG A 246 -12.21 -15.64 -0.20
C ARG A 246 -13.16 -14.87 0.73
N LYS A 247 -12.66 -13.91 1.50
CA LYS A 247 -13.53 -13.06 2.35
C LYS A 247 -14.37 -12.08 1.57
N PHE A 248 -14.02 -11.83 0.31
CA PHE A 248 -14.71 -10.87 -0.54
C PHE A 248 -15.65 -11.53 -1.54
N LEU A 249 -15.61 -12.86 -1.67
CA LEU A 249 -16.49 -13.58 -2.58
C LEU A 249 -17.85 -13.87 -1.96
N ASP A 250 -18.88 -13.85 -2.80
CA ASP A 250 -20.12 -14.58 -2.55
C ASP A 250 -19.80 -16.06 -2.35
N GLU A 251 -20.36 -16.67 -1.30
CA GLU A 251 -20.34 -18.13 -1.25
C GLU A 251 -21.16 -18.59 -2.45
N PRO A 252 -20.68 -19.55 -3.26
CA PRO A 252 -21.53 -20.14 -4.27
C PRO A 252 -22.74 -20.68 -3.51
N SER A 253 -23.93 -20.17 -3.85
CA SER A 253 -25.18 -20.76 -3.44
C SER A 253 -25.10 -22.25 -3.81
N GLY A 254 -24.80 -23.07 -2.81
CA GLY A 254 -24.76 -24.51 -2.96
C GLY A 254 -26.09 -24.92 -3.58
N GLY A 255 -26.02 -25.54 -4.75
CA GLY A 255 -27.15 -26.25 -5.29
C GLY A 255 -27.55 -27.31 -4.28
N GLU A 256 -28.72 -27.15 -3.68
CA GLU A 256 -29.53 -28.29 -3.28
C GLU A 256 -30.54 -28.53 -4.40
N SER A 257 -30.24 -29.56 -5.16
CA SER A 257 -31.21 -30.40 -5.82
C SER A 257 -32.23 -30.93 -4.81
N SER A 258 -33.51 -30.62 -5.01
CA SER A 258 -34.66 -31.52 -4.87
C SER A 258 -35.85 -30.92 -5.62
#